data_AF-A0A9E4VYY8-F1
#
_entry.id   AF-A0A9E4VYY8-F1
#
_cell.length_a   1.000
_cell.length_b   1.000
_cell.length_c   1.000
_cell.angle_alpha   90.00
_cell.angle_beta   90.00
_cell.angle_gamma   90.00
#
_symmetry.space_group_name_H-M   'P 1'
#
loop_
_entity.id
_entity.type
_entity.pdbx_description
1 polymer ?
#
loop_
_entity_poly.entity_id
_entity_poly.type
_entity_poly.pdbx_seq_one_letter_code
_entity_poly.pdbx_strand_id
1 'polypeptide(L)' 'KVQVERPEWTAGVDTDKEASRSNRTMILDKAESEDIVIAAGHFHPDDHIGKVVRMEGKRYWQVIK' A
#
# COMPACT_ATOMS: atom_id res chain seq x y z
N LYS A 1 1.49 7.17 4.32
CA LYS A 1 0.56 6.06 4.63
C LYS A 1 1.39 4.87 5.08
N VAL A 2 1.39 4.57 6.38
CA VAL A 2 2.51 3.87 7.03
C VAL A 2 2.77 2.45 6.50
N GLN A 3 1.73 1.66 6.24
CA GLN A 3 1.88 0.30 5.73
C GLN A 3 2.26 0.22 4.24
N VAL A 4 2.29 1.35 3.51
CA VAL A 4 2.85 1.42 2.16
C VAL A 4 4.38 1.49 2.22
N GLU A 5 4.91 2.31 3.13
CA GLU A 5 6.35 2.43 3.38
C GLU A 5 6.90 1.22 4.16
N ARG A 6 6.13 0.71 5.12
CA ARG A 6 6.47 -0.40 6.02
C ARG A 6 5.49 -1.57 5.83
N PRO A 7 5.53 -2.29 4.68
CA PRO A 7 4.56 -3.35 4.37
C PRO A 7 4.61 -4.53 5.34
N GLU A 8 5.74 -4.71 6.05
CA GLU A 8 5.91 -5.72 7.08
C GLU A 8 5.11 -5.42 8.37
N TRP A 9 4.61 -4.20 8.55
CA TRP A 9 3.76 -3.84 9.68
C TRP A 9 2.33 -4.29 9.45
N THR A 10 1.72 -4.91 10.45
CA THR A 10 0.35 -5.43 10.42
C THR A 10 -0.57 -4.60 11.30
N ALA A 11 -1.83 -4.49 10.90
CA ALA A 11 -2.83 -3.83 11.72
C ALA A 11 -3.26 -4.77 12.84
N GLY A 12 -3.62 -4.21 14.01
CA GLY A 12 -4.09 -5.04 15.14
C GLY A 12 -5.36 -5.84 14.83
N VAL A 13 -6.13 -5.42 13.82
CA VAL A 13 -7.38 -6.04 13.38
C VAL A 13 -7.18 -7.15 12.34
N ASP A 14 -5.94 -7.39 11.88
CA ASP A 14 -5.64 -8.49 10.96
C ASP A 14 -5.79 -9.84 11.69
N THR A 15 -6.57 -10.76 11.12
CA THR A 15 -6.80 -12.10 11.71
C THR A 15 -5.59 -13.03 11.53
N ASP A 16 -4.93 -12.94 10.38
CA ASP A 16 -3.67 -13.62 10.08
C ASP A 16 -2.62 -12.58 9.69
N LYS A 17 -1.66 -12.37 10.61
CA LYS A 17 -0.59 -11.37 10.45
C LYS A 17 0.40 -11.77 9.36
N GLU A 18 0.67 -13.06 9.20
CA GLU A 18 1.65 -13.53 8.22
C GLU A 18 1.09 -13.45 6.81
N ALA A 19 -0.16 -13.87 6.63
CA ALA A 19 -0.87 -13.69 5.36
C ALA A 19 -1.02 -12.20 5.03
N SER A 20 -1.38 -11.36 6.02
CA SER A 20 -1.52 -9.91 5.83
C SER A 20 -0.25 -9.26 5.30
N ARG A 21 0.91 -9.49 5.94
CA ARG A 21 2.20 -8.92 5.48
C ARG A 21 2.61 -9.46 4.10
N SER A 22 2.39 -10.75 3.84
CA SER A 22 2.75 -11.39 2.57
C SER A 22 1.94 -10.82 1.42
N ASN A 23 0.61 -10.79 1.58
CA ASN A 23 -0.32 -10.29 0.57
C ASN A 23 -0.11 -8.80 0.31
N ARG A 24 0.08 -8.00 1.36
CA ARG A 24 0.33 -6.56 1.20
C ARG A 24 1.64 -6.30 0.46
N THR A 25 2.71 -7.03 0.77
CA THR A 25 3.99 -6.90 0.06
C THR A 25 3.80 -7.24 -1.42
N MET A 26 3.18 -8.38 -1.72
CA MET A 26 2.88 -8.81 -3.10
C MET A 26 2.05 -7.78 -3.87
N ILE A 27 0.97 -7.25 -3.27
CA ILE A 27 0.10 -6.26 -3.90
C ILE A 27 0.86 -4.96 -4.18
N LEU A 28 1.66 -4.48 -3.22
CA LEU A 28 2.44 -3.24 -3.38
C LEU A 28 3.54 -3.40 -4.42
N ASP A 29 4.22 -4.56 -4.44
CA ASP A 29 5.23 -4.89 -5.46
C ASP A 29 4.60 -4.87 -6.86
N LYS A 30 3.46 -5.55 -7.03
CA LYS A 30 2.72 -5.60 -8.29
C LYS A 30 2.24 -4.21 -8.72
N ALA A 31 1.67 -3.45 -7.79
CA ALA A 31 1.15 -2.12 -8.09
C ALA A 31 2.24 -1.14 -8.50
N GLU A 32 3.42 -1.24 -7.87
CA GLU A 32 4.61 -0.49 -8.24
C GLU A 32 5.13 -0.90 -9.63
N SER A 33 5.24 -2.20 -9.92
CA SER A 33 5.82 -2.68 -11.18
C SER A 33 4.92 -2.51 -12.40
N GLU A 34 3.60 -2.56 -12.21
CA GLU A 34 2.60 -2.54 -13.29
C GLU A 34 1.86 -1.19 -13.38
N ASP A 35 2.28 -0.17 -12.62
CA ASP A 35 1.68 1.18 -12.60
C ASP A 35 0.16 1.16 -12.30
N ILE A 36 -0.26 0.28 -11.39
CA ILE A 36 -1.68 0.03 -11.08
C ILE A 36 -2.27 1.16 -10.24
N VAL A 37 -3.45 1.62 -10.65
CA VAL A 37 -4.31 2.49 -9.83
C VAL A 37 -5.04 1.67 -8.78
N ILE A 38 -4.89 2.04 -7.51
CA ILE A 38 -5.53 1.39 -6.36
C ILE A 38 -6.57 2.33 -5.74
N ALA A 39 -7.74 1.78 -5.42
CA ALA A 39 -8.69 2.37 -4.48
C ALA A 39 -8.55 1.69 -3.11
N ALA A 40 -8.01 2.40 -2.13
CA ALA A 40 -7.70 1.87 -0.80
C ALA A 40 -8.73 2.33 0.24
N GLY A 41 -9.63 1.44 0.64
CA GLY A 41 -10.84 1.77 1.42
C GLY A 41 -10.64 2.33 2.84
N HIS A 42 -9.45 2.19 3.43
CA HIS A 42 -9.13 2.74 4.77
C HIS A 42 -8.25 3.99 4.71
N PHE A 43 -8.06 4.56 3.54
CA PHE A 43 -7.43 5.87 3.40
C PHE A 43 -8.47 6.98 3.51
N HIS A 44 -8.01 8.20 3.81
CA HIS A 44 -8.89 9.37 3.82
C HIS A 44 -9.65 9.47 2.49
N PRO A 45 -10.97 9.79 2.48
CA PRO A 45 -11.77 9.83 1.26
C PRO A 45 -11.21 10.74 0.16
N ASP A 46 -10.52 11.81 0.50
CA ASP A 46 -9.92 12.70 -0.52
C ASP A 46 -8.62 12.15 -1.14
N ASP A 47 -8.03 11.11 -0.55
CA ASP A 47 -6.72 10.58 -0.93
C ASP A 47 -6.76 9.07 -1.25
N HIS A 48 -7.94 8.45 -1.31
CA HIS A 48 -8.08 6.99 -1.31
C HIS A 48 -7.80 6.34 -2.68
N ILE A 49 -7.78 7.12 -3.76
CA ILE A 49 -7.41 6.67 -5.09
C ILE A 49 -5.97 7.14 -5.37
N GLY A 50 -5.10 6.21 -5.72
CA GLY A 50 -3.67 6.48 -5.82
C GLY A 50 -2.85 5.37 -6.44
N LYS A 51 -1.55 5.63 -6.56
CA LYS A 51 -0.53 4.70 -7.04
C LYS A 51 0.55 4.52 -5.99
N VAL A 52 1.26 3.41 -6.08
CA VAL A 52 2.46 3.14 -5.28
C VAL A 52 3.67 3.53 -6.12
N VAL A 53 4.47 4.48 -5.63
CA VAL A 53 5.69 4.94 -6.30
C VAL A 53 6.90 4.74 -5.41
N ARG A 54 8.07 4.48 -6.00
CA ARG A 54 9.34 4.42 -5.27
C ARG A 54 10.15 5.68 -5.50
N MET A 55 10.56 6.31 -4.40
CA MET A 55 11.46 7.48 -4.40
C MET A 55 12.48 7.26 -3.29
N GLU A 56 13.76 7.55 -3.55
CA GLU A 56 14.81 7.48 -2.52
C GLU A 56 14.86 6.14 -1.75
N GLY A 57 14.59 5.02 -2.45
CA GLY A 57 14.60 3.68 -1.86
C GLY A 57 13.39 3.34 -0.98
N LYS A 58 12.39 4.23 -0.88
CA LYS A 58 11.15 4.02 -0.11
C LYS A 58 9.92 4.09 -0.98
N ARG A 59 8.84 3.44 -0.52
CA ARG A 59 7.53 3.50 -1.17
C ARG A 59 6.70 4.65 -0.61
N TYR A 60 6.05 5.37 -1.52
CA TYR A 60 5.13 6.45 -1.23
C TYR A 60 3.79 6.18 -1.90
N TRP A 61 2.74 6.75 -1.30
CA TRP A 61 1.43 6.81 -1.90
C TRP A 61 1.30 8.12 -2.68
N GLN A 62 1.12 8.02 -3.99
CA GLN A 62 0.84 9.16 -4.85
C GLN A 62 -0.66 9.22 -5.12
N VAL A 63 -1.33 10.27 -4.61
CA VAL A 63 -2.75 10.50 -4.90
C VAL A 63 -2.91 10.88 -6.37
N ILE A 64 -3.92 10.32 -7.02
CA ILE A 64 -4.33 10.71 -8.38
C ILE A 64 -5.60 11.54 -8.25
N LYS A 65 -5.57 12.73 -8.85
CA LYS A 65 -6.72 13.64 -8.94
C LYS A 65 -7.38 13.52 -10.30
#